data_AF-A0A4D6GTT7-F1
#
_entry.id   AF-A0A4D6GTT7-F1
#
_cell.length_a   1.000
_cell.length_b   1.000
_cell.length_c   1.000
_cell.angle_alpha   90.00
_cell.angle_beta   90.00
_cell.angle_gamma   90.00
#
_symmetry.space_group_name_H-M   'P 1'
#
loop_
_entity.id
_entity.type
_entity.pdbx_description
1 polymer ?
#
loop_
_entity_poly.entity_id
_entity_poly.type
_entity_poly.pdbx_seq_one_letter_code
_entity_poly.pdbx_strand_id
1 'polypeptide(L)'
;MTIFKETVETEPLTVSEAKALLSEVETERALDEDRELRFELSRAIEHANRFALLEPAESREFVDELLALDVLDDEAVAYKIVDLLPRTRTELRSVFANERYAMSGDELDEILDVVAKYV
;
A
#
# COMPACT_ATOMS: atom_id res chain seq x y z
N MET A 1 -12.96 14.10 10.88
CA MET A 1 -12.98 15.54 10.55
C MET A 1 -12.75 15.65 9.07
N THR A 2 -13.77 16.00 8.30
CA THR A 2 -13.60 16.25 6.86
C THR A 2 -13.65 17.77 6.68
N ILE A 3 -12.67 18.31 5.95
CA ILE A 3 -12.58 19.74 5.58
C ILE A 3 -13.66 20.08 4.52
N PHE A 4 -14.36 19.06 4.02
CA PHE A 4 -15.32 19.10 2.92
C PHE A 4 -16.72 18.71 3.38
N LYS A 5 -17.73 19.15 2.61
CA LYS A 5 -19.15 18.88 2.87
C LYS A 5 -19.49 17.39 2.79
N GLU A 6 -18.89 16.68 1.83
CA GLU A 6 -19.01 15.24 1.65
C GLU A 6 -17.79 14.70 0.89
N THR A 7 -17.49 13.42 1.06
CA THR A 7 -16.49 12.70 0.28
C THR A 7 -17.21 12.04 -0.90
N VAL A 8 -16.83 12.38 -2.12
CA VAL A 8 -17.44 11.82 -3.34
C VAL A 8 -16.83 10.46 -3.67
N GLU A 9 -15.53 10.32 -3.49
CA GLU A 9 -14.75 9.12 -3.83
C GLU A 9 -13.53 9.04 -2.92
N THR A 10 -13.04 7.82 -2.69
CA THR A 10 -11.80 7.57 -1.96
C THR A 10 -11.22 6.29 -2.50
N GLU A 11 -9.95 6.36 -2.89
CA GLU A 11 -9.18 5.24 -3.36
C GLU A 11 -7.96 5.04 -2.46
N PRO A 12 -7.64 3.79 -2.08
CA PRO A 12 -6.39 3.49 -1.41
C PRO A 12 -5.18 3.68 -2.33
N LEU A 13 -4.01 3.84 -1.72
CA LEU A 13 -2.71 3.93 -2.40
C LEU A 13 -1.72 2.99 -1.70
N THR A 14 -0.86 2.34 -2.48
CA THR A 14 0.32 1.65 -1.94
C THR A 14 1.34 2.67 -1.44
N VAL A 15 2.29 2.24 -0.61
CA VAL A 15 3.41 3.10 -0.19
C VAL A 15 4.25 3.55 -1.40
N SER A 16 4.34 2.73 -2.44
CA SER A 16 5.03 3.04 -3.69
C SER A 16 4.32 4.14 -4.51
N GLU A 17 3.00 4.06 -4.67
CA GLU A 17 2.22 5.13 -5.29
C GLU A 17 2.30 6.43 -4.47
N ALA A 18 2.18 6.31 -3.15
CA ALA A 18 2.29 7.46 -2.24
C ALA A 18 3.66 8.14 -2.32
N LYS A 19 4.76 7.39 -2.48
CA LYS A 19 6.11 7.94 -2.66
C LYS A 19 6.19 8.83 -3.91
N ALA A 20 5.61 8.40 -5.03
CA ALA A 20 5.62 9.18 -6.27
C ALA A 20 4.91 10.53 -6.07
N LEU A 21 3.70 10.51 -5.52
CA LEU A 21 2.92 11.71 -5.24
C LEU A 21 3.61 12.64 -4.23
N LEU A 22 4.20 12.07 -3.17
CA LEU A 22 4.93 12.85 -2.17
C LEU A 22 6.19 13.50 -2.74
N SER A 23 6.85 12.86 -3.70
CA SER A 23 8.04 13.41 -4.37
C SER A 23 7.71 14.60 -5.25
N GLU A 24 6.56 14.58 -5.93
CA GLU A 24 6.04 15.72 -6.68
C GLU A 24 5.75 16.89 -5.74
N VAL A 25 5.07 16.63 -4.63
CA VAL A 25 4.76 17.63 -3.60
C VAL A 25 6.04 18.22 -2.98
N GLU A 26 7.06 17.40 -2.72
CA GLU A 26 8.36 17.85 -2.22
C GLU A 26 9.04 18.79 -3.23
N THR A 27 9.06 18.40 -4.50
CA THR A 27 9.65 19.19 -5.60
C THR A 27 8.95 20.54 -5.75
N GLU A 28 7.62 20.56 -5.77
CA GLU A 28 6.84 21.80 -5.86
C GLU A 28 7.11 22.75 -4.69
N ARG A 29 7.27 22.22 -3.47
CA ARG A 29 7.57 23.05 -2.30
C ARG A 29 9.02 23.52 -2.25
N ALA A 30 9.96 22.73 -2.76
CA ALA A 30 11.36 23.15 -2.84
C ALA A 30 11.58 24.35 -3.79
N LEU A 31 10.65 24.60 -4.72
CA LEU A 31 10.67 25.76 -5.62
C LEU A 31 10.16 27.06 -4.95
N ASP A 32 9.57 26.97 -3.77
CA ASP A 32 9.03 28.11 -3.02
C ASP A 32 9.92 28.36 -1.78
N GLU A 33 10.84 29.32 -1.89
CA GLU A 33 11.86 29.62 -0.86
C GLU A 33 11.25 29.98 0.51
N ASP A 34 9.99 30.43 0.54
CA ASP A 34 9.27 30.79 1.77
C ASP A 34 8.47 29.62 2.37
N ARG A 35 8.45 28.45 1.72
CA ARG A 35 7.56 27.34 2.06
C ARG A 35 8.31 26.20 2.75
N GLU A 36 8.27 26.22 4.08
CA GLU A 36 8.85 25.15 4.90
C GLU A 36 8.10 23.82 4.73
N LEU A 37 8.86 22.72 4.56
CA LEU A 37 8.31 21.36 4.67
C LEU A 37 7.94 21.10 6.13
N ARG A 38 6.64 21.11 6.42
CA ARG A 38 6.12 20.77 7.74
C ARG A 38 6.67 19.42 8.20
N PHE A 39 6.95 19.29 9.49
CA PHE A 39 7.53 18.08 10.07
C PHE A 39 6.80 16.80 9.65
N GLU A 40 5.45 16.79 9.68
CA GLU A 40 4.67 15.61 9.34
C GLU A 40 4.86 15.17 7.88
N LEU A 41 4.99 16.12 6.97
CA LEU A 41 5.26 15.86 5.56
C LEU A 41 6.66 15.27 5.39
N SER A 42 7.67 15.85 6.02
CA SER A 42 9.05 15.33 5.97
C SER A 42 9.11 13.89 6.51
N ARG A 43 8.39 13.61 7.62
CA ARG A 43 8.30 12.25 8.17
C ARG A 43 7.60 11.26 7.23
N ALA A 44 6.55 11.70 6.53
CA ALA A 44 5.85 10.88 5.55
C ALA A 44 6.74 10.56 4.33
N ILE A 45 7.45 11.55 3.80
CA ILE A 45 8.42 11.38 2.70
C ILE A 45 9.53 10.41 3.11
N GLU A 46 10.14 10.60 4.29
CA GLU A 46 11.16 9.69 4.81
C GLU A 46 10.67 8.24 4.93
N HIS A 47 9.43 8.05 5.41
CA HIS A 47 8.81 6.74 5.50
C HIS A 47 8.59 6.13 4.12
N ALA A 48 7.96 6.85 3.21
CA ALA A 48 7.68 6.39 1.85
C ALA A 48 8.97 6.04 1.10
N ASN A 49 10.02 6.86 1.24
CA ASN A 49 11.33 6.59 0.65
C ASN A 49 11.99 5.31 1.18
N ARG A 50 11.73 4.93 2.44
CA ARG A 50 12.28 3.72 3.05
C ARG A 50 11.49 2.46 2.71
N PHE A 51 10.16 2.57 2.61
CA PHE A 51 9.25 1.42 2.56
C PHE A 51 8.53 1.24 1.22
N ALA A 52 8.73 2.12 0.24
CA ALA A 52 8.35 1.85 -1.14
C ALA A 52 9.34 0.84 -1.74
N LEU A 53 8.98 -0.45 -1.68
CA LEU A 53 9.84 -1.55 -2.10
C LEU A 53 9.70 -1.90 -3.59
N LEU A 54 8.60 -1.45 -4.22
CA LEU A 54 8.28 -1.68 -5.63
C LEU A 54 8.22 -0.36 -6.39
N GLU A 55 8.29 -0.42 -7.72
CA GLU A 55 7.93 0.72 -8.55
C GLU A 55 6.40 0.98 -8.50
N PRO A 56 5.92 2.22 -8.68
CA PRO A 56 4.49 2.52 -8.56
C PRO A 56 3.60 1.66 -9.47
N ALA A 57 3.99 1.50 -10.74
CA ALA A 57 3.24 0.71 -11.71
C ALA A 57 3.22 -0.78 -11.35
N GLU A 58 4.35 -1.33 -10.91
CA GLU A 58 4.48 -2.71 -10.44
C GLU A 58 3.63 -2.95 -9.18
N SER A 59 3.61 -2.01 -8.24
CA SER A 59 2.77 -2.11 -7.04
C SER A 59 1.28 -2.13 -7.37
N ARG A 60 0.87 -1.40 -8.42
CA ARG A 60 -0.54 -1.37 -8.87
C ARG A 60 -0.93 -2.66 -9.57
N GLU A 61 -0.07 -3.16 -10.45
CA GLU A 61 -0.26 -4.47 -11.12
C GLU A 61 -0.39 -5.59 -10.08
N PHE A 62 0.44 -5.55 -9.03
CA PHE A 62 0.37 -6.53 -7.95
C PHE A 62 -0.96 -6.45 -7.17
N VAL A 63 -1.44 -5.24 -6.85
CA VAL A 63 -2.77 -5.08 -6.24
C VAL A 63 -3.85 -5.68 -7.15
N ASP A 64 -3.83 -5.36 -8.44
CA ASP A 64 -4.84 -5.83 -9.40
C ASP A 64 -4.83 -7.37 -9.51
N GLU A 65 -3.66 -8.01 -9.51
CA GLU A 65 -3.54 -9.48 -9.49
C GLU A 65 -4.10 -10.10 -8.21
N LEU A 66 -3.85 -9.48 -7.05
CA LEU A 66 -4.38 -9.94 -5.77
C LEU A 66 -5.91 -9.82 -5.71
N LEU A 67 -6.47 -8.70 -6.17
CA LEU A 67 -7.92 -8.46 -6.20
C LEU A 67 -8.65 -9.35 -7.21
N ALA A 68 -7.93 -9.97 -8.16
CA ALA A 68 -8.49 -10.95 -9.08
C ALA A 68 -8.65 -12.35 -8.46
N LEU A 69 -8.09 -12.60 -7.26
CA LEU A 69 -8.24 -13.86 -6.57
C LEU A 69 -9.61 -13.96 -5.89
N ASP A 70 -10.34 -15.04 -6.16
CA ASP A 70 -11.65 -15.30 -5.52
C ASP A 70 -11.55 -15.45 -3.99
N VAL A 71 -10.34 -15.73 -3.47
CA VAL A 71 -10.07 -15.91 -2.04
C VAL A 71 -9.81 -14.58 -1.30
N LEU A 72 -9.69 -13.46 -2.02
CA LEU A 72 -9.33 -12.16 -1.45
C LEU A 72 -10.41 -11.09 -1.76
N ASP A 73 -11.39 -10.99 -0.88
CA ASP A 73 -12.50 -10.03 -1.03
C ASP A 73 -12.20 -8.62 -0.47
N ASP A 74 -11.23 -8.49 0.44
CA ASP A 74 -10.93 -7.22 1.12
C ASP A 74 -9.83 -6.44 0.41
N GLU A 75 -10.23 -5.33 -0.21
CA GLU A 75 -9.31 -4.44 -0.92
C GLU A 75 -8.19 -3.90 -0.01
N ALA A 76 -8.50 -3.48 1.22
CA ALA A 76 -7.50 -2.93 2.12
C ALA A 76 -6.43 -3.96 2.49
N VAL A 77 -6.80 -5.25 2.55
CA VAL A 77 -5.85 -6.34 2.77
C VAL A 77 -4.93 -6.52 1.57
N ALA A 78 -5.42 -6.42 0.32
CA ALA A 78 -4.58 -6.49 -0.88
C ALA A 78 -3.47 -5.43 -0.85
N TYR A 79 -3.83 -4.16 -0.61
CA TYR A 79 -2.84 -3.08 -0.48
C TYR A 79 -1.86 -3.34 0.67
N LYS A 80 -2.33 -3.94 1.79
CA LYS A 80 -1.44 -4.27 2.91
C LYS A 80 -0.45 -5.40 2.57
N ILE A 81 -0.87 -6.39 1.79
CA ILE A 81 0.01 -7.45 1.29
C ILE A 81 1.10 -6.85 0.41
N VAL A 82 0.73 -5.96 -0.52
CA VAL A 82 1.69 -5.26 -1.40
C VAL A 82 2.70 -4.42 -0.61
N ASP A 83 2.26 -3.69 0.42
CA ASP A 83 3.16 -2.90 1.26
C ASP A 83 4.10 -3.75 2.13
N LEU A 84 3.68 -4.94 2.54
CA LEU A 84 4.39 -5.78 3.53
C LEU A 84 5.21 -6.91 2.92
N LEU A 85 4.87 -7.36 1.70
CA LEU A 85 5.53 -8.45 0.98
C LEU A 85 5.72 -9.73 1.83
N PRO A 86 4.66 -10.30 2.43
CA PRO A 86 4.77 -11.49 3.27
C PRO A 86 5.25 -12.70 2.47
N ARG A 87 6.26 -13.41 2.97
CA ARG A 87 6.91 -14.55 2.28
C ARG A 87 6.59 -15.90 2.90
N THR A 88 5.86 -15.90 4.01
CA THR A 88 5.48 -17.11 4.72
C THR A 88 4.01 -17.06 5.11
N ARG A 89 3.38 -18.23 5.28
CA ARG A 89 2.00 -18.32 5.78
C ARG A 89 1.83 -17.64 7.13
N THR A 90 2.87 -17.61 7.98
CA THR A 90 2.81 -16.95 9.29
C THR A 90 2.77 -15.44 9.16
N GLU A 91 3.60 -14.87 8.28
CA GLU A 91 3.56 -13.44 7.96
C GLU A 91 2.22 -13.07 7.34
N LEU A 92 1.76 -13.83 6.35
CA LEU A 92 0.50 -13.55 5.66
C LEU A 92 -0.70 -13.63 6.63
N ARG A 93 -0.78 -14.66 7.49
CA ARG A 93 -1.82 -14.74 8.54
C ARG A 93 -1.85 -13.52 9.47
N SER A 94 -0.71 -12.87 9.70
CA SER A 94 -0.64 -11.68 10.55
C SER A 94 -1.34 -10.48 9.90
N VAL A 95 -1.41 -10.44 8.57
CA VAL A 95 -2.15 -9.41 7.83
C VAL A 95 -3.66 -9.58 8.04
N PHE A 96 -4.15 -10.83 8.08
CA PHE A 96 -5.56 -11.18 8.30
C PHE A 96 -5.97 -11.24 9.78
N ALA A 97 -5.12 -10.82 10.73
CA ALA A 97 -5.34 -11.09 12.16
C ALA A 97 -6.63 -10.47 12.74
N ASN A 98 -7.16 -9.41 12.13
CA ASN A 98 -8.42 -8.78 12.53
C ASN A 98 -9.63 -9.23 11.68
N GLU A 99 -9.42 -10.09 10.70
CA GLU A 99 -10.48 -10.57 9.83
C GLU A 99 -11.33 -11.63 10.51
N ARG A 100 -12.63 -11.66 10.13
CA ARG A 100 -13.57 -12.63 10.69
C ARG A 100 -13.34 -14.04 10.18
N TYR A 101 -12.76 -14.16 8.99
CA TYR A 101 -12.49 -15.41 8.31
C TYR A 101 -11.03 -15.83 8.53
N ALA A 102 -10.83 -17.05 9.01
CA ALA A 102 -9.52 -17.65 9.13
C ALA A 102 -9.22 -18.43 7.84
N MET A 103 -8.30 -17.92 7.03
CA MET A 103 -7.90 -18.57 5.79
C MET A 103 -7.25 -19.94 6.04
N SER A 104 -7.59 -20.89 5.18
CA SER A 104 -6.99 -22.21 5.09
C SER A 104 -5.54 -22.14 4.60
N GLY A 105 -4.84 -23.28 4.67
CA GLY A 105 -3.46 -23.35 4.15
C GLY A 105 -3.37 -23.15 2.65
N ASP A 106 -4.36 -23.65 1.89
CA ASP A 106 -4.35 -23.64 0.44
C ASP A 106 -4.67 -22.23 -0.10
N GLU A 107 -5.63 -21.53 0.50
CA GLU A 107 -5.93 -20.13 0.12
C GLU A 107 -4.75 -19.19 0.42
N LEU A 108 -4.02 -19.43 1.52
CA LEU A 108 -2.80 -18.68 1.83
C LEU A 108 -1.69 -18.95 0.82
N ASP A 109 -1.57 -20.18 0.32
CA ASP A 109 -0.59 -20.52 -0.71
C ASP A 109 -0.94 -19.84 -2.04
N GLU A 110 -2.21 -19.78 -2.41
CA GLU A 110 -2.68 -19.09 -3.63
C GLU A 110 -2.26 -17.61 -3.62
N ILE A 111 -2.43 -16.93 -2.49
CA ILE A 111 -1.97 -15.55 -2.33
C ILE A 111 -0.43 -15.48 -2.38
N LEU A 112 0.28 -16.37 -1.70
CA LEU A 112 1.75 -16.39 -1.68
C LEU A 112 2.35 -16.68 -3.06
N ASP A 113 1.67 -17.45 -3.90
CA ASP A 113 2.09 -17.71 -5.29
C ASP A 113 2.05 -16.42 -6.13
N VAL A 114 1.09 -15.51 -5.87
CA VAL A 114 1.10 -14.17 -6.46
C VAL A 114 2.23 -13.34 -5.88
N VAL A 115 2.39 -13.30 -4.55
CA VAL A 115 3.46 -12.52 -3.88
C VAL A 115 4.84 -12.91 -4.42
N ALA A 116 5.08 -14.20 -4.66
CA ALA A 116 6.36 -14.71 -5.17
C ALA A 116 6.75 -14.20 -6.56
N LYS A 117 5.82 -13.61 -7.34
CA LYS A 117 6.14 -12.99 -8.63
C LYS A 117 6.85 -11.64 -8.50
N TYR A 118 6.70 -10.98 -7.35
CA TYR A 118 7.13 -9.60 -7.09
C TYR A 118 8.29 -9.48 -6.09
N VAL A 119 8.85 -10.62 -5.62
CA VAL A 119 9.76 -10.68 -4.45
C VAL A 119 11.00 -11.55 -4.69
#